data_AF-A0A1A2ZN67-F1
#
_entry.id   AF-A0A1A2ZN67-F1
#
_cell.length_a   1.000
_cell.length_b   1.000
_cell.length_c   1.000
_cell.angle_alpha   90.00
_cell.angle_beta   90.00
_cell.angle_gamma   90.00
#
_symmetry.space_group_name_H-M   'P 1'
#
loop_
_entity.id
_entity.type
_entity.pdbx_description
1 polymer ?
#
loop_
_entity_poly.entity_id
_entity_poly.type
_entity_poly.pdbx_seq_one_letter_code
_entity_poly.pdbx_strand_id
1 'polypeptide(L)'
;MALSTCSMCGAGFSARSDAVYCSSACRQKAHRVRTARRLATARSGPADSLRSSVAGTIQRAREQVDRSRELCRISERHLRESEAIVRKRAAWPGN
;
A
#
# COMPACT_ATOMS: atom_id res chain seq x y z
N MET A 1 -31.51 34.35 -24.96
CA MET A 1 -30.75 33.11 -24.68
C MET A 1 -29.32 33.52 -24.38
N ALA A 2 -28.68 32.92 -23.37
CA ALA A 2 -27.30 33.23 -23.01
C ALA A 2 -26.34 32.29 -23.74
N LEU A 3 -25.15 32.79 -24.07
CA LEU A 3 -24.06 31.94 -24.52
C LEU A 3 -23.43 31.27 -23.29
N SER A 4 -23.52 29.95 -23.21
CA SER A 4 -22.99 29.13 -22.11
C SER A 4 -21.88 28.22 -22.61
N THR A 5 -20.95 27.84 -21.72
CA THR A 5 -19.85 26.92 -22.04
C THR A 5 -20.14 25.52 -21.51
N CYS A 6 -20.04 24.50 -22.36
CA CYS A 6 -20.33 23.12 -21.98
C CYS A 6 -19.24 22.56 -21.03
N SER A 7 -19.62 22.11 -19.85
CA SER A 7 -18.66 21.56 -18.87
C SER A 7 -18.03 20.21 -19.27
N MET A 8 -18.49 19.55 -20.33
CA MET A 8 -17.88 18.30 -20.83
C MET A 8 -16.95 18.47 -22.03
N CYS A 9 -17.27 19.37 -22.96
CA CYS A 9 -16.50 19.52 -24.19
C CYS A 9 -15.93 20.93 -24.41
N GLY A 10 -16.28 21.90 -23.56
CA GLY A 10 -15.80 23.27 -23.67
C GLY A 10 -16.45 24.10 -24.78
N ALA A 11 -17.34 23.52 -25.59
CA ALA A 11 -18.02 24.25 -26.66
C ALA A 11 -18.98 25.32 -26.11
N GLY A 12 -18.99 26.50 -26.74
CA GLY A 12 -20.03 27.51 -26.54
C GLY A 12 -21.35 27.05 -27.14
N PHE A 13 -22.47 27.27 -26.45
CA PHE A 13 -23.80 26.93 -26.94
C PHE A 13 -24.84 27.92 -26.43
N SER A 14 -25.88 28.15 -27.23
CA SER A 14 -27.00 29.02 -26.84
C SER A 14 -28.01 28.23 -26.02
N ALA A 15 -28.26 28.66 -24.79
CA ALA A 15 -29.20 27.99 -23.91
C ALA A 15 -29.78 28.91 -22.84
N ARG A 16 -30.56 28.30 -21.93
CA ARG A 16 -30.97 28.94 -20.68
C ARG A 16 -29.75 29.13 -19.78
N SER A 17 -29.80 30.12 -18.90
CA SER A 17 -28.69 30.49 -18.02
C SER A 17 -28.23 29.37 -17.07
N ASP A 18 -29.08 28.38 -16.79
CA ASP A 18 -28.81 27.21 -15.95
C ASP A 18 -28.29 25.98 -16.72
N ALA A 19 -28.17 26.07 -18.05
CA ALA A 19 -27.75 24.94 -18.86
C ALA A 19 -26.23 24.66 -18.73
N VAL A 20 -25.89 23.43 -18.34
CA VAL A 20 -24.50 23.00 -18.09
C VAL A 20 -23.88 22.27 -19.29
N TYR A 21 -24.72 21.68 -20.17
CA TYR A 21 -24.26 20.82 -21.26
C TYR A 21 -24.93 21.17 -22.58
N CYS A 22 -24.13 21.22 -23.65
CA CYS A 22 -24.60 21.56 -24.99
C CYS A 22 -25.49 20.48 -25.64
N SER A 23 -25.42 19.22 -25.19
CA SER A 23 -26.17 18.12 -25.81
C SER A 23 -26.47 16.97 -24.85
N SER A 24 -27.39 16.10 -25.25
CA SER A 24 -27.69 14.83 -24.56
C SER A 24 -26.45 13.92 -24.50
N ALA A 25 -25.62 13.91 -25.56
CA ALA A 25 -24.37 13.16 -25.59
C ALA A 25 -23.40 13.64 -24.48
N CYS A 26 -23.23 14.96 -24.33
CA CYS A 26 -22.40 15.53 -23.26
C CYS A 26 -22.97 15.22 -21.87
N ARG A 27 -24.30 15.26 -21.70
CA ARG A 27 -24.97 14.85 -20.45
C ARG A 27 -24.68 13.39 -20.10
N GLN A 28 -24.83 12.48 -21.07
CA GLN A 28 -24.57 11.06 -20.87
C GLN A 28 -23.09 10.78 -20.58
N LYS A 29 -22.17 11.43 -21.29
CA LYS A 29 -20.73 11.30 -21.02
C LYS A 29 -20.37 11.76 -19.60
N ALA A 30 -20.91 12.92 -19.17
CA ALA A 30 -20.72 13.42 -17.81
C ALA A 30 -21.25 12.44 -16.75
N HIS A 31 -22.43 11.86 -17.00
CA HIS A 31 -23.00 10.85 -16.12
C HIS A 31 -22.10 9.61 -16.02
N ARG A 32 -21.66 9.06 -17.15
CA ARG A 32 -20.74 7.90 -17.19
C ARG A 32 -19.44 8.17 -16.43
N VAL A 33 -18.83 9.34 -16.59
CA VAL A 33 -17.61 9.73 -15.85
C VAL A 33 -17.87 9.78 -14.34
N ARG A 34 -18.97 10.39 -13.90
CA ARG A 34 -19.32 10.44 -12.47
C ARG A 34 -19.54 9.04 -11.89
N THR A 35 -20.26 8.18 -12.61
CA THR A 35 -20.51 6.80 -12.18
C THR A 35 -19.20 6.00 -12.12
N ALA A 36 -18.34 6.12 -13.14
CA ALA A 36 -17.02 5.47 -13.14
C ALA A 36 -16.15 5.91 -11.96
N ARG A 37 -16.12 7.22 -11.63
CA ARG A 37 -15.41 7.74 -10.46
C ARG A 37 -15.94 7.15 -9.16
N ARG A 38 -17.26 7.10 -8.98
CA ARG A 38 -17.89 6.49 -7.78
C ARG A 38 -17.54 5.01 -7.64
N LEU A 39 -17.57 4.26 -8.75
CA LEU A 39 -17.19 2.85 -8.76
C LEU A 39 -15.71 2.64 -8.48
N ALA A 40 -14.83 3.51 -8.99
CA ALA A 40 -13.40 3.45 -8.70
C ALA A 40 -13.12 3.69 -7.21
N THR A 41 -13.74 4.71 -6.61
CA THR A 41 -13.62 4.97 -5.16
C THR A 41 -14.19 3.82 -4.32
N ALA A 42 -15.28 3.18 -4.76
CA ALA A 42 -15.84 2.02 -4.07
C ALA A 42 -14.93 0.79 -4.14
N ARG A 43 -14.19 0.61 -5.25
CA ARG A 43 -13.21 -0.47 -5.40
C ARG A 43 -12.02 -0.27 -4.48
N SER A 44 -11.50 0.94 -4.37
CA SER A 44 -10.43 1.32 -3.42
C SER A 44 -10.92 1.50 -1.98
N GLY A 45 -11.90 0.69 -1.57
CA GLY A 45 -12.62 0.85 -0.31
C GLY A 45 -11.83 0.39 0.93
N PRO A 46 -12.49 0.40 2.11
CA PRO A 46 -11.90 -0.01 3.39
C PRO A 46 -11.27 -1.42 3.37
N ALA A 47 -11.78 -2.30 2.51
CA ALA A 47 -11.27 -3.65 2.33
C ALA A 47 -9.84 -3.69 1.77
N ASP A 48 -9.50 -2.80 0.82
CA ASP A 48 -8.14 -2.71 0.26
C ASP A 48 -7.17 -2.12 1.28
N SER A 49 -7.62 -1.10 2.03
CA SER A 49 -6.85 -0.52 3.13
C SER A 49 -6.58 -1.56 4.24
N LEU A 50 -7.60 -2.33 4.64
CA LEU A 50 -7.46 -3.41 5.61
C LEU A 50 -6.52 -4.50 5.11
N ARG A 51 -6.64 -4.92 3.84
CA ARG A 51 -5.74 -5.90 3.22
C ARG A 51 -4.29 -5.44 3.27
N SER A 52 -4.02 -4.17 2.94
CA SER A 52 -2.68 -3.58 3.02
C SER A 52 -2.15 -3.56 4.46
N SER A 53 -2.99 -3.19 5.42
CA SER A 53 -2.63 -3.17 6.84
C SER A 53 -2.31 -4.56 7.40
N VAL A 54 -3.12 -5.56 7.06
CA VAL A 54 -2.89 -6.97 7.41
C VAL A 54 -1.59 -7.47 6.79
N ALA A 55 -1.37 -7.21 5.50
CA ALA A 55 -0.14 -7.58 4.82
C ALA A 55 1.10 -6.98 5.49
N GLY A 56 1.06 -5.69 5.84
CA GLY A 56 2.14 -5.02 6.57
C GLY A 56 2.39 -5.62 7.96
N THR A 57 1.33 -6.04 8.65
CA THR A 57 1.46 -6.69 9.98
C THR A 57 2.08 -8.08 9.86
N ILE A 58 1.68 -8.88 8.88
CA ILE A 58 2.27 -10.20 8.61
C ILE A 58 3.75 -10.06 8.24
N GLN A 59 4.10 -9.08 7.41
CA GLN A 59 5.48 -8.83 7.01
C GLN A 59 6.37 -8.53 8.22
N ARG A 60 5.95 -7.61 9.09
CA ARG A 60 6.68 -7.30 10.33
C ARG A 60 6.83 -8.52 11.24
N ALA A 61 5.79 -9.34 11.36
CA ALA A 61 5.85 -10.56 12.17
C ALA A 61 6.92 -11.54 11.63
N ARG A 62 7.01 -11.69 10.30
CA ARG A 62 8.05 -12.52 9.66
C ARG A 62 9.45 -11.99 9.93
N GLU A 63 9.66 -10.68 9.78
CA GLU A 63 10.94 -10.03 10.04
C GLU A 63 11.40 -10.22 11.50
N GLN A 64 10.47 -10.20 12.46
CA GLN A 64 10.78 -10.47 13.87
C GLN A 64 11.20 -11.92 14.11
N VAL A 65 10.52 -12.88 13.46
CA VAL A 65 10.90 -14.30 13.54
C VAL A 65 12.27 -14.54 12.94
N ASP A 66 12.57 -13.94 11.78
CA ASP A 66 13.87 -14.08 11.12
C ASP A 66 14.99 -13.45 11.94
N ARG A 67 14.75 -12.28 12.55
CA ARG A 67 15.69 -11.66 13.49
C ARG A 67 15.95 -12.54 14.71
N SER A 68 14.90 -13.12 15.30
CA SER A 68 15.04 -14.04 16.44
C SER A 68 15.90 -15.26 16.07
N ARG A 69 15.66 -15.85 14.90
CA ARG A 69 16.46 -16.97 14.38
C ARG A 69 17.93 -16.59 14.20
N GLU A 70 18.22 -15.41 13.69
CA GLU A 70 19.60 -14.95 13.52
C GLU A 70 20.31 -14.78 14.87
N LEU A 71 19.63 -14.18 15.86
CA LEU A 71 20.17 -14.05 17.20
C LEU A 71 20.47 -15.41 17.83
N CYS A 72 19.62 -16.41 17.63
CA CYS A 72 19.88 -17.78 18.08
C CYS A 72 21.15 -18.36 17.43
N ARG A 73 21.32 -18.20 16.11
CA ARG A 73 22.53 -18.69 15.40
C ARG A 73 23.81 -18.01 15.90
N ILE A 74 23.76 -16.70 16.13
CA ILE A 74 24.90 -15.93 16.66
C ILE A 74 25.25 -16.41 18.07
N SER A 75 24.23 -16.57 18.91
CA SER A 75 24.40 -17.03 20.30
C SER A 75 25.02 -18.43 20.35
N GLU A 76 24.54 -19.35 19.50
CA GLU A 76 25.10 -20.68 19.38
C GLU A 76 26.58 -20.66 18.96
N ARG A 77 26.95 -19.80 18.02
CA ARG A 77 28.35 -19.64 17.60
C ARG A 77 29.23 -19.19 18.77
N HIS A 78 28.81 -18.16 19.50
CA HIS A 78 29.56 -17.66 20.64
C HIS A 78 29.69 -18.69 21.77
N LEU A 79 28.65 -19.49 22.01
CA LEU A 79 28.72 -20.59 22.97
C LEU A 79 29.77 -21.63 22.56
N ARG A 80 29.79 -22.06 21.29
CA ARG A 80 30.79 -23.00 20.78
C ARG A 80 32.21 -22.45 20.85
N GLU A 81 32.40 -21.17 20.53
CA GLU A 81 33.71 -20.50 20.65
C GLU A 81 34.18 -20.46 22.10
N SER A 82 33.28 -20.11 23.02
CA SER A 82 33.57 -20.06 24.47
C SER A 82 33.90 -21.46 25.01
N GLU A 83 33.13 -22.47 24.65
CA GLU A 83 33.42 -23.87 25.01
C GLU A 83 34.78 -24.32 24.48
N ALA A 84 35.14 -23.97 23.25
CA ALA A 84 36.45 -24.29 22.68
C ALA A 84 37.60 -23.62 23.45
N ILE A 85 37.43 -22.38 23.91
CA ILE A 85 38.42 -21.67 24.73
C ILE A 85 38.56 -22.35 26.10
N VAL A 86 37.46 -22.67 26.77
CA VAL A 86 37.47 -23.36 28.08
C VAL A 86 38.12 -24.73 27.95
N ARG A 87 37.76 -25.53 26.93
CA ARG A 87 38.38 -26.84 26.68
C ARG A 87 39.88 -26.72 26.41
N LYS A 88 40.31 -25.75 25.59
CA LYS A 88 41.73 -25.50 25.37
C LYS A 88 42.44 -25.17 26.68
N ARG A 89 41.91 -24.26 27.49
CA ARG A 89 42.51 -23.92 28.80
C ARG A 89 42.62 -25.12 29.74
N ALA A 90 41.59 -25.97 29.81
CA ALA A 90 41.61 -27.18 30.62
C ALA A 90 42.59 -28.25 30.09
N ALA A 91 42.86 -28.24 28.78
CA ALA A 91 43.79 -29.16 28.14
C ALA A 91 45.27 -28.70 28.20
N TRP A 92 45.59 -27.56 28.83
CA TRP A 92 46.97 -27.20 29.16
C TRP A 92 47.31 -27.75 30.56
N PRO A 93 48.11 -28.83 30.67
CA PRO A 93 48.61 -29.29 31.95
C PRO A 93 49.89 -28.52 32.29
N GLY A 94 49.82 -27.67 33.32
CA GLY A 94 50.96 -27.29 34.17
C GLY A 94 52.11 -26.49 33.53
N ASN A 95 52.38 -25.33 34.13
CA ASN A 95 53.70 -25.09 34.72
C ASN A 95 53.48 -24.92 36.23
#